data_AF-A0A1G3PF05-F1
#
_entry.id   AF-A0A1G3PF05-F1
#
_cell.length_a   1.000
_cell.length_b   1.000
_cell.length_c   1.000
_cell.angle_alpha   90.00
_cell.angle_beta   90.00
_cell.angle_gamma   90.00
#
_symmetry.space_group_name_H-M   'P 1'
#
loop_
_entity.id
_entity.type
_entity.pdbx_description
1 polymer ?
#
loop_
_entity_poly.entity_id
_entity_poly.type
_entity_poly.pdbx_seq_one_letter_code
_entity_poly.pdbx_strand_id
1 'polypeptide(L)'
;MSIDMSRYSELINETGKIRGGIQRVVKLELNNVHDEVQLTQIDNLIIEAKKLNEKRLIKITGNNEYTALLKVLDSKWELLKNGIIHFRNGTFSSEVLIKESEALWVVSNDVVSSIETISHFNVILYYIIVVICSFGVLSLFFVLLITKFYIRDKIEYLAEHDQLTGLANRHNFNNIYEREYSIAIRGGREFALFMCDIDYFKNINDKYGHDTGDSVLKEIAKTIRKE
;
A
#
# COMPACT_ATOMS: atom_id res chain seq x y z
N MET A 1 7.92 -9.97 -0.53
CA MET A 1 7.98 -9.46 -1.92
C MET A 1 9.32 -9.71 -2.61
N SER A 2 10.45 -9.12 -2.19
CA SER A 2 11.77 -9.43 -2.83
C SER A 2 12.12 -10.92 -2.75
N ILE A 3 11.85 -11.52 -1.58
CA ILE A 3 12.04 -12.96 -1.32
C ILE A 3 11.09 -13.82 -2.19
N ASP A 4 9.85 -13.39 -2.39
CA ASP A 4 8.85 -14.17 -3.14
C ASP A 4 9.08 -14.07 -4.66
N MET A 5 9.43 -12.89 -5.17
CA MET A 5 9.81 -12.70 -6.58
C MET A 5 11.08 -13.48 -6.94
N SER A 6 12.07 -13.51 -6.05
CA SER A 6 13.27 -14.33 -6.24
C SER A 6 12.92 -15.81 -6.35
N ARG A 7 11.98 -16.30 -5.52
CA ARG A 7 11.53 -17.70 -5.53
C ARG A 7 10.72 -18.06 -6.77
N TYR A 8 9.83 -17.19 -7.24
CA TYR A 8 9.12 -17.41 -8.50
C TYR A 8 10.09 -17.46 -9.69
N SER A 9 11.09 -16.58 -9.70
CA SER A 9 12.13 -16.58 -10.73
C SER A 9 12.97 -17.87 -10.71
N GLU A 10 13.33 -18.35 -9.51
CA GLU A 10 14.02 -19.63 -9.32
C GLU A 10 13.18 -20.79 -9.85
N LEU A 11 11.90 -20.87 -9.50
CA LEU A 11 10.99 -21.92 -9.98
C LEU A 11 10.80 -21.91 -11.51
N ILE A 12 10.63 -20.73 -12.11
CA ILE A 12 10.53 -20.57 -13.56
C ILE A 12 11.83 -21.05 -14.23
N ASN A 13 12.98 -20.67 -13.67
CA ASN A 13 14.29 -21.05 -14.20
C ASN A 13 14.52 -22.57 -14.11
N GLU A 14 14.27 -23.19 -12.96
CA GLU A 14 14.45 -24.64 -12.80
C GLU A 14 13.48 -25.43 -13.69
N THR A 15 12.23 -24.99 -13.83
CA THR A 15 11.26 -25.61 -14.75
C THR A 15 11.67 -25.42 -16.21
N GLY A 16 12.23 -24.26 -16.56
CA GLY A 16 12.80 -24.00 -17.89
C GLY A 16 13.98 -24.91 -18.21
N LYS A 17 14.85 -25.19 -17.23
CA LYS A 17 15.95 -26.16 -17.37
C LYS A 17 15.43 -27.59 -17.53
N ILE A 18 14.37 -28.00 -16.82
CA ILE A 18 13.73 -29.31 -17.01
C ILE A 18 13.28 -29.47 -18.47
N ARG A 19 12.52 -28.50 -18.99
CA ARG A 19 12.03 -28.50 -20.38
C ARG A 19 13.16 -28.64 -21.41
N GLY A 20 14.18 -27.79 -21.32
CA GLY A 20 15.33 -27.85 -22.24
C GLY A 20 16.15 -29.12 -22.07
N GLY A 21 16.22 -29.63 -20.83
CA GLY A 21 16.88 -30.87 -20.49
C GLY A 21 16.24 -32.07 -21.17
N ILE A 22 14.92 -32.19 -21.08
CA ILE A 22 14.13 -33.27 -21.69
C ILE A 22 14.36 -33.32 -23.20
N GLN A 23 14.25 -32.18 -23.89
CA GLN A 23 14.46 -32.10 -25.34
C GLN A 23 15.88 -32.53 -25.73
N ARG A 24 16.89 -32.13 -24.95
CA ARG A 24 18.28 -32.50 -25.18
C ARG A 24 18.51 -34.00 -24.96
N VAL A 25 18.03 -34.57 -23.86
CA VAL A 25 18.16 -36.01 -23.56
C VAL A 25 17.53 -36.83 -24.68
N VAL A 26 16.28 -36.54 -25.04
CA VAL A 26 15.57 -37.33 -26.06
C VAL A 26 16.27 -37.22 -27.41
N LYS A 27 16.76 -36.03 -27.78
CA LYS A 27 17.58 -35.86 -28.98
C LYS A 27 18.85 -36.71 -28.94
N LEU A 28 19.53 -36.82 -27.79
CA LEU A 28 20.72 -37.65 -27.65
C LEU A 28 20.38 -39.14 -27.75
N GLU A 29 19.31 -39.59 -27.08
CA GLU A 29 18.84 -40.98 -27.15
C GLU A 29 18.51 -41.39 -28.59
N LEU A 30 17.81 -40.53 -29.34
CA LEU A 30 17.52 -40.77 -30.76
C LEU A 30 18.77 -40.89 -31.65
N ASN A 31 19.90 -40.33 -31.22
CA ASN A 31 21.20 -40.46 -31.88
C ASN A 31 22.08 -41.54 -31.23
N ASN A 32 21.50 -42.40 -30.39
CA ASN A 32 22.17 -43.48 -29.69
C ASN A 32 23.31 -42.99 -28.76
N VAL A 33 23.14 -41.79 -28.18
CA VAL A 33 24.04 -41.20 -27.18
C VAL A 33 23.29 -41.12 -25.85
N HIS A 34 23.84 -41.74 -24.81
CA HIS A 34 23.20 -41.83 -23.50
C HIS A 34 23.83 -40.82 -22.52
N ASP A 35 23.03 -39.89 -22.01
CA ASP A 35 23.46 -38.84 -21.06
C ASP A 35 22.81 -39.05 -19.69
N GLU A 36 23.35 -40.02 -18.93
CA GLU A 36 22.90 -40.36 -17.57
C GLU A 36 23.07 -39.19 -16.58
N VAL A 37 24.07 -38.35 -16.83
CA VAL A 37 24.31 -37.15 -16.02
C VAL A 37 23.15 -36.19 -16.18
N GLN A 38 22.69 -35.96 -17.41
CA GLN A 38 21.56 -35.08 -17.66
C GLN A 38 20.24 -35.65 -17.11
N LEU A 39 20.01 -36.96 -17.21
CA LEU A 39 18.85 -37.61 -16.57
C LEU A 39 18.83 -37.34 -15.05
N THR A 40 19.97 -37.54 -14.39
CA THR A 40 20.12 -37.28 -12.95
C THR A 40 19.94 -35.80 -12.60
N GLN A 41 20.41 -34.88 -13.46
CA GLN A 41 20.19 -33.45 -13.28
C GLN A 41 18.70 -33.11 -13.31
N ILE A 42 17.95 -33.65 -14.28
CA ILE A 42 16.50 -33.40 -14.40
C ILE A 42 15.74 -33.98 -13.19
N ASP A 43 16.12 -35.16 -12.71
CA ASP A 43 15.58 -35.75 -11.46
C ASP A 43 15.74 -34.77 -10.28
N ASN A 44 16.95 -34.25 -10.08
CA ASN A 44 17.23 -33.32 -9.00
C ASN A 44 16.43 -32.01 -9.12
N LEU A 45 16.26 -31.49 -10.34
CA LEU A 45 15.46 -30.29 -10.59
C LEU A 45 13.98 -30.49 -10.24
N ILE A 46 13.41 -31.65 -10.58
CA ILE A 46 12.01 -31.97 -10.25
C ILE A 46 11.84 -32.12 -8.74
N ILE A 47 12.79 -32.79 -8.06
CA ILE A 47 12.80 -32.92 -6.60
C ILE A 47 12.87 -31.56 -5.93
N GLU A 48 13.74 -30.67 -6.42
CA GLU A 48 13.90 -29.32 -5.90
C GLU A 48 12.63 -28.49 -6.09
N ALA A 49 12.00 -28.53 -7.27
CA ALA A 49 10.74 -27.86 -7.53
C ALA A 49 9.62 -28.33 -6.58
N LYS A 50 9.53 -29.64 -6.33
CA LYS A 50 8.58 -30.22 -5.36
C LYS A 50 8.87 -29.75 -3.93
N LYS A 51 10.13 -29.73 -3.51
CA LYS A 51 10.55 -29.26 -2.18
C LYS A 51 10.25 -27.77 -1.96
N LEU A 52 10.47 -26.95 -2.99
CA LEU A 52 10.11 -25.53 -2.97
C LEU A 52 8.59 -25.35 -2.84
N ASN A 53 7.80 -26.17 -3.54
CA ASN A 53 6.35 -26.16 -3.39
C ASN A 53 5.87 -26.53 -1.96
N GLU A 54 6.40 -27.60 -1.38
CA GLU A 54 6.02 -28.11 -0.05
C GLU A 54 6.31 -27.14 1.09
N LYS A 55 7.34 -26.30 0.96
CA LYS A 55 7.65 -25.23 1.93
C LYS A 55 6.57 -24.13 2.01
N ARG A 56 5.39 -24.33 1.40
CA ARG A 56 4.28 -23.36 1.30
C ARG A 56 4.78 -22.00 0.82
N LEU A 57 5.75 -22.00 -0.10
CA LEU A 57 6.37 -20.79 -0.63
C LEU A 57 5.37 -19.99 -1.48
N ILE A 58 4.43 -20.70 -2.12
CA ILE A 58 3.29 -20.11 -2.83
C ILE A 58 2.15 -19.92 -1.83
N LYS A 59 2.32 -18.94 -0.94
CA LYS A 59 1.20 -18.40 -0.15
C LYS A 59 0.45 -17.44 -1.06
N ILE A 60 -0.77 -17.83 -1.46
CA ILE A 60 -1.92 -17.04 -1.96
C ILE A 60 -2.60 -17.83 -3.09
N THR A 61 -3.91 -18.01 -2.93
CA THR A 61 -4.96 -18.49 -3.86
C THR A 61 -4.51 -19.10 -5.19
N GLY A 62 -4.77 -20.41 -5.39
CA GLY A 62 -4.58 -21.09 -6.68
C GLY A 62 -3.57 -22.25 -6.70
N ASN A 63 -2.92 -22.56 -5.56
CA ASN A 63 -1.89 -23.62 -5.46
C ASN A 63 -2.33 -25.02 -5.92
N ASN A 64 -3.64 -25.25 -6.08
CA ASN A 64 -4.14 -26.55 -6.54
C ASN A 64 -3.65 -26.89 -7.95
N GLU A 65 -3.57 -25.92 -8.85
CA GLU A 65 -3.19 -26.16 -10.24
C GLU A 65 -1.69 -26.44 -10.38
N TYR A 66 -0.84 -25.55 -9.89
CA TYR A 66 0.62 -25.76 -9.90
C TYR A 66 1.03 -27.06 -9.21
N THR A 67 0.47 -27.34 -8.03
CA THR A 67 0.76 -28.59 -7.30
C THR A 67 0.26 -29.82 -8.07
N ALA A 68 -0.89 -29.74 -8.74
CA ALA A 68 -1.37 -30.84 -9.58
C ALA A 68 -0.47 -31.05 -10.79
N LEU A 69 -0.08 -29.97 -11.48
CA LEU A 69 0.81 -30.00 -12.63
C LEU A 69 2.19 -30.56 -12.27
N LEU A 70 2.76 -30.20 -11.12
CA LEU A 70 4.01 -30.81 -10.64
C LEU A 70 3.89 -32.32 -10.43
N LYS A 71 2.76 -32.82 -9.92
CA LYS A 71 2.53 -34.27 -9.79
C LYS A 71 2.42 -34.95 -11.14
N VAL A 72 1.75 -34.32 -12.10
CA VAL A 72 1.66 -34.84 -13.47
C VAL A 72 3.03 -34.82 -14.14
N LEU A 73 3.82 -33.76 -13.96
CA LEU A 73 5.17 -33.64 -14.48
C LEU A 73 6.06 -34.78 -13.97
N ASP A 74 6.06 -35.00 -12.65
CA ASP A 74 6.79 -36.07 -11.97
C ASP A 74 6.39 -37.45 -12.52
N SER A 75 5.09 -37.71 -12.65
CA SER A 75 4.60 -38.96 -13.23
C SER A 75 4.97 -39.14 -14.70
N LYS A 76 4.89 -38.08 -15.51
CA LYS A 76 5.26 -38.11 -16.93
C LYS A 76 6.77 -38.28 -17.13
N TRP A 77 7.56 -37.75 -16.20
CA TRP A 77 9.00 -37.93 -16.19
C TRP A 77 9.41 -39.38 -15.92
N GLU A 78 8.78 -40.04 -14.94
CA GLU A 78 8.99 -41.48 -14.70
C GLU A 78 8.59 -42.33 -15.91
N LEU A 79 7.48 -41.98 -16.58
CA LEU A 79 7.08 -42.64 -17.83
C LEU A 79 8.14 -42.48 -18.92
N LEU A 80 8.65 -41.26 -19.13
CA LEU A 80 9.69 -41.02 -20.12
C LEU A 80 11.00 -41.76 -19.80
N LYS A 81 11.42 -41.81 -18.53
CA LYS A 81 12.60 -42.59 -18.11
C LYS A 81 12.43 -44.08 -18.48
N ASN A 82 11.27 -44.66 -18.22
CA ASN A 82 10.96 -46.02 -18.63
C ASN A 82 10.92 -46.17 -20.16
N GLY A 83 10.35 -45.19 -20.87
CA GLY A 83 10.32 -45.15 -22.33
C GLY A 83 11.73 -45.13 -22.96
N ILE A 84 12.67 -44.40 -22.36
CA ILE A 84 14.08 -44.39 -22.75
C ILE A 84 14.69 -45.80 -22.60
N ILE A 85 14.47 -46.48 -21.47
CA ILE A 85 14.96 -47.85 -21.25
C ILE A 85 14.39 -48.81 -22.32
N HIS A 86 13.09 -48.72 -22.59
CA HIS A 86 12.43 -49.53 -23.61
C HIS A 86 12.93 -49.24 -25.03
N PHE A 87 13.22 -47.97 -25.34
CA PHE A 87 13.80 -47.56 -26.62
C PHE A 87 15.21 -48.12 -26.80
N ARG A 88 16.07 -48.01 -25.78
CA ARG A 88 17.44 -48.58 -25.77
C ARG A 88 17.44 -50.09 -25.98
N ASN A 89 16.44 -50.79 -25.44
CA ASN A 89 16.28 -52.23 -25.61
C ASN A 89 15.61 -52.63 -26.94
N GLY A 90 15.31 -51.67 -27.83
CA GLY A 90 14.68 -51.91 -29.13
C GLY A 90 13.20 -52.26 -29.06
N THR A 91 12.56 -52.12 -27.88
CA THR A 91 11.14 -52.45 -27.70
C THR A 91 10.21 -51.29 -28.07
N PHE A 92 10.68 -50.04 -27.99
CA PHE A 92 9.94 -48.85 -28.40
C PHE A 92 10.53 -48.24 -29.68
N SER A 93 9.66 -47.68 -30.52
CA SER A 93 10.08 -46.89 -31.69
C SER A 93 10.42 -45.46 -31.29
N SER A 94 11.19 -44.77 -32.14
CA SER A 94 11.49 -43.34 -31.99
C SER A 94 10.24 -42.48 -31.88
N GLU A 95 9.16 -42.87 -32.56
CA GLU A 95 7.87 -42.17 -32.54
C GLU A 95 7.21 -42.20 -31.15
N VAL A 96 7.28 -43.34 -30.46
CA VAL A 96 6.77 -43.48 -29.09
C VAL A 96 7.55 -42.58 -28.14
N LEU A 97 8.89 -42.61 -28.22
CA LEU A 97 9.75 -41.80 -27.37
C LEU A 97 9.52 -40.30 -27.59
N ILE A 98 9.41 -39.87 -28.86
CA ILE A 98 9.09 -38.48 -29.20
C ILE A 98 7.74 -38.09 -28.62
N LYS A 99 6.70 -38.92 -28.77
CA LYS A 99 5.36 -38.64 -28.24
C LYS A 99 5.34 -38.49 -26.72
N GLU A 100 6.06 -39.34 -25.99
CA GLU A 100 6.19 -39.22 -24.54
C GLU A 100 6.93 -37.95 -24.13
N SER A 101 8.00 -37.60 -24.88
CA SER A 101 8.76 -36.37 -24.64
C SER A 101 7.93 -35.11 -24.88
N GLU A 102 7.09 -35.09 -25.92
CA GLU A 102 6.19 -33.98 -26.24
C GLU A 102 5.10 -33.84 -25.17
N ALA A 103 4.53 -34.96 -24.70
CA ALA A 103 3.56 -34.93 -23.62
C ALA A 103 4.15 -34.34 -22.32
N LEU A 104 5.41 -34.68 -22.01
CA LEU A 104 6.12 -34.10 -20.86
C LEU A 104 6.46 -32.62 -21.10
N TRP A 105 6.84 -32.24 -22.33
CA TRP A 105 7.13 -30.85 -22.70
C TRP A 105 5.92 -29.95 -22.52
N VAL A 106 4.73 -30.39 -22.94
CA VAL A 106 3.46 -29.67 -22.74
C VAL A 106 3.21 -29.42 -21.25
N VAL A 107 3.30 -30.46 -20.42
CA VAL A 107 3.09 -30.33 -18.97
C VAL A 107 4.13 -29.39 -18.34
N SER A 108 5.39 -29.44 -18.80
CA SER A 108 6.43 -28.52 -18.32
C SER A 108 6.13 -27.06 -18.64
N ASN A 109 5.55 -26.76 -19.82
CA ASN A 109 5.10 -25.40 -20.13
C ASN A 109 3.91 -24.97 -19.27
N ASP A 110 2.97 -25.87 -19.01
CA ASP A 110 1.83 -25.57 -18.14
C ASP A 110 2.30 -25.24 -16.72
N VAL A 111 3.32 -25.97 -16.21
CA VAL A 111 3.96 -25.66 -14.93
C VAL A 111 4.54 -24.25 -14.93
N VAL A 112 5.31 -23.86 -15.95
CA VAL A 112 5.87 -22.49 -16.06
C VAL A 112 4.75 -21.44 -16.11
N SER A 113 3.77 -21.63 -16.99
CA SER A 113 2.64 -20.71 -17.17
C SER A 113 1.83 -20.50 -15.89
N SER A 114 1.64 -21.58 -15.11
CA SER A 114 0.95 -21.49 -13.82
C SER A 114 1.74 -20.66 -12.80
N ILE A 115 3.07 -20.78 -12.77
CA ILE A 115 3.92 -19.96 -11.89
C ILE A 115 3.88 -18.49 -12.31
N GLU A 116 3.99 -18.21 -13.61
CA GLU A 116 3.93 -16.85 -14.15
C GLU A 116 2.60 -16.17 -13.81
N THR A 117 1.48 -16.87 -14.03
CA THR A 117 0.14 -16.35 -13.73
C THR A 117 0.00 -16.00 -12.25
N ILE A 118 0.47 -16.88 -11.35
CA ILE A 118 0.47 -16.62 -9.90
C ILE A 118 1.38 -15.43 -9.56
N SER A 119 2.57 -15.37 -10.15
CA SER A 119 3.52 -14.28 -9.93
C SER A 119 2.93 -12.93 -10.33
N HIS A 120 2.35 -12.84 -11.53
CA HIS A 120 1.70 -11.62 -12.03
C HIS A 120 0.53 -11.18 -11.15
N PHE A 121 -0.32 -12.11 -10.73
CA PHE A 121 -1.44 -11.81 -9.83
C PHE A 121 -0.94 -11.20 -8.51
N ASN A 122 0.11 -11.77 -7.90
CA ASN A 122 0.68 -11.26 -6.66
C ASN A 122 1.32 -9.88 -6.82
N VAL A 123 1.99 -9.62 -7.95
CA VAL A 123 2.54 -8.29 -8.26
C VAL A 123 1.42 -7.25 -8.39
N ILE A 124 0.33 -7.58 -9.09
CA ILE A 124 -0.82 -6.69 -9.24
C ILE A 124 -1.46 -6.40 -7.87
N LEU A 125 -1.71 -7.43 -7.06
CA LEU A 125 -2.28 -7.28 -5.73
C LEU A 125 -1.43 -6.38 -4.83
N TYR A 126 -0.11 -6.52 -4.90
CA TYR A 126 0.81 -5.65 -4.17
C TYR A 126 0.66 -4.18 -4.57
N TYR A 127 0.64 -3.88 -5.87
CA TYR A 127 0.46 -2.51 -6.35
C TYR A 127 -0.87 -1.91 -5.89
N ILE A 128 -1.96 -2.69 -5.90
CA ILE A 128 -3.27 -2.26 -5.39
C ILE A 128 -3.16 -1.85 -3.91
N ILE A 129 -2.51 -2.67 -3.08
CA ILE A 129 -2.33 -2.36 -1.65
C ILE A 129 -1.53 -1.07 -1.46
N VAL A 130 -0.43 -0.90 -2.20
CA VAL A 130 0.41 0.31 -2.13
C VAL A 130 -0.39 1.55 -2.50
N VAL A 131 -1.19 1.48 -3.56
CA VAL A 131 -2.06 2.58 -4.00
C VAL A 131 -3.07 2.93 -2.89
N ILE A 132 -3.78 1.93 -2.33
CA ILE A 132 -4.73 2.14 -1.23
C ILE A 132 -4.06 2.79 -0.01
N CYS A 133 -2.90 2.29 0.41
CA CYS A 133 -2.15 2.86 1.52
C CYS A 133 -1.72 4.31 1.24
N SER A 134 -1.26 4.61 0.02
CA SER A 134 -0.86 5.96 -0.37
C SER A 134 -2.03 6.95 -0.32
N PHE A 135 -3.22 6.55 -0.77
CA PHE A 135 -4.44 7.34 -0.64
C PHE A 135 -4.84 7.55 0.82
N GLY A 136 -4.69 6.53 1.67
CA GLY A 136 -4.94 6.64 3.11
C GLY A 136 -4.02 7.68 3.77
N VAL A 137 -2.72 7.66 3.44
CA VAL A 137 -1.74 8.63 3.95
C VAL A 137 -2.06 10.05 3.47
N LEU A 138 -2.38 10.23 2.18
CA LEU A 138 -2.77 11.52 1.63
C LEU A 138 -4.05 12.06 2.29
N SER A 139 -5.07 11.22 2.45
CA SER A 139 -6.32 11.58 3.12
C SER A 139 -6.07 12.05 4.55
N LEU A 140 -5.28 11.30 5.33
CA LEU A 140 -4.88 11.69 6.69
C LEU A 140 -4.16 13.04 6.71
N PHE A 141 -3.23 13.26 5.77
CA PHE A 141 -2.52 14.52 5.64
C PHE A 141 -3.47 15.70 5.38
N PHE A 142 -4.44 15.54 4.47
CA PHE A 142 -5.45 16.58 4.22
C PHE A 142 -6.32 16.87 5.44
N VAL A 143 -6.75 15.85 6.17
CA VAL A 143 -7.52 16.02 7.42
C VAL A 143 -6.71 16.84 8.43
N LEU A 144 -5.42 16.51 8.62
CA LEU A 144 -4.54 17.24 9.52
C LEU A 144 -4.35 18.71 9.10
N LEU A 145 -4.23 18.98 7.80
CA LEU A 145 -4.15 20.36 7.30
C LEU A 145 -5.42 21.14 7.60
N ILE A 146 -6.60 20.58 7.28
CA ILE A 146 -7.89 21.24 7.52
C ILE A 146 -8.08 21.50 9.02
N THR A 147 -7.81 20.50 9.87
CA THR A 147 -7.88 20.64 11.33
C THR A 147 -6.92 21.72 11.83
N LYS A 148 -5.70 21.80 11.29
CA LYS A 148 -4.73 22.82 11.66
C LYS A 148 -5.20 24.23 11.31
N PHE A 149 -5.75 24.43 10.11
CA PHE A 149 -6.32 25.72 9.71
C PHE A 149 -7.50 26.10 10.60
N TYR A 150 -8.43 25.18 10.84
CA TYR A 150 -9.60 25.42 11.69
C TYR A 150 -9.22 25.78 13.14
N ILE A 151 -8.25 25.07 13.72
CA ILE A 151 -7.76 25.36 15.07
C ILE A 151 -7.06 26.72 15.12
N ARG A 152 -6.28 27.06 14.09
CA ARG A 152 -5.58 28.35 14.01
C ARG A 152 -6.58 29.51 14.06
N ASP A 153 -7.59 29.49 13.21
CA ASP A 153 -8.59 30.58 13.13
C ASP A 153 -9.33 30.73 14.47
N LYS A 154 -9.64 29.61 15.13
CA LYS A 154 -10.29 29.63 16.45
C LYS A 154 -9.39 30.20 17.55
N ILE A 155 -8.10 29.85 17.54
CA ILE A 155 -7.13 30.38 18.50
C ILE A 155 -6.93 31.87 18.27
N GLU A 156 -6.81 32.31 17.01
CA GLU A 156 -6.62 33.72 16.65
C GLU A 156 -7.82 34.55 17.12
N TYR A 157 -9.05 34.07 16.86
CA TYR A 157 -10.26 34.72 17.38
C TYR A 157 -10.27 34.83 18.91
N LEU A 158 -9.95 33.75 19.63
CA LEU A 158 -9.91 33.73 21.10
C LEU A 158 -8.75 34.56 21.69
N ALA A 159 -7.64 34.69 20.97
CA ALA A 159 -6.51 35.51 21.38
C ALA A 159 -6.76 37.00 21.16
N GLU A 160 -7.69 37.35 20.27
CA GLU A 160 -8.01 38.74 19.91
C GLU A 160 -9.30 39.28 20.54
N HIS A 161 -10.20 38.41 21.00
CA HIS A 161 -11.53 38.80 21.50
C HIS A 161 -11.75 38.34 22.95
N ASP A 162 -12.53 39.13 23.68
CA ASP A 162 -13.03 38.76 25.01
C ASP A 162 -14.13 37.70 24.88
N GLN A 163 -14.02 36.61 25.65
CA GLN A 163 -14.92 35.45 25.50
C GLN A 163 -16.35 35.74 25.93
N LEU A 164 -16.55 36.67 26.86
CA LEU A 164 -17.87 37.00 27.40
C LEU A 164 -18.62 37.94 26.48
N THR A 165 -17.96 39.01 26.04
CA THR A 165 -18.58 40.13 25.30
C THR A 165 -18.40 40.02 23.78
N GLY A 166 -17.39 39.29 23.32
CA GLY A 166 -17.02 39.19 21.91
C GLY A 166 -16.42 40.47 21.33
N LEU A 167 -16.10 41.47 22.16
CA LEU A 167 -15.34 42.66 21.75
C LEU A 167 -13.86 42.35 21.65
N ALA A 168 -13.10 43.22 20.97
CA ALA A 168 -11.64 43.15 20.98
C ALA A 168 -11.13 43.19 22.43
N ASN A 169 -10.29 42.23 22.80
CA ASN A 169 -9.69 42.23 24.13
C ASN A 169 -8.59 43.30 24.22
N ARG A 170 -8.04 43.49 25.42
CA ARG A 170 -7.00 44.51 25.66
C ARG A 170 -5.77 44.35 24.76
N HIS A 171 -5.38 43.12 24.43
CA HIS A 171 -4.22 42.87 23.56
C HIS A 171 -4.51 43.36 22.14
N ASN A 172 -5.64 42.96 21.56
CA ASN A 172 -6.04 43.41 20.22
C ASN A 172 -6.30 44.92 20.18
N PHE A 173 -6.94 45.49 21.21
CA PHE A 173 -7.11 46.93 21.34
C PHE A 173 -5.78 47.67 21.26
N ASN A 174 -4.76 47.25 22.01
CA ASN A 174 -3.44 47.89 21.99
C ASN A 174 -2.80 47.80 20.60
N ASN A 175 -2.89 46.66 19.92
CA ASN A 175 -2.33 46.47 18.58
C ASN A 175 -3.00 47.41 17.57
N ILE A 176 -4.34 47.53 17.61
CA ILE A 176 -5.11 48.44 16.75
C ILE A 176 -4.77 49.89 17.07
N TYR A 177 -4.75 50.25 18.36
CA TYR A 177 -4.42 51.59 18.83
C TYR A 177 -3.05 52.06 18.33
N GLU A 178 -1.99 51.27 18.56
CA GLU A 178 -0.62 51.62 18.14
C GLU A 178 -0.52 51.85 16.63
N ARG A 179 -1.21 51.00 15.84
CA ARG A 179 -1.27 51.10 14.39
C ARG A 179 -1.98 52.38 13.94
N GLU A 180 -3.19 52.61 14.43
CA GLU A 180 -4.02 53.75 13.99
C GLU A 180 -3.44 55.08 14.49
N TYR A 181 -2.91 55.13 15.71
CA TYR A 181 -2.20 56.30 16.24
C TYR A 181 -0.99 56.67 15.38
N SER A 182 -0.18 55.67 15.00
CA SER A 182 0.97 55.86 14.12
C SER A 182 0.57 56.39 12.73
N ILE A 183 -0.56 55.93 12.18
CA ILE A 183 -1.09 56.40 10.90
C ILE A 183 -1.58 57.85 11.02
N ALA A 184 -2.32 58.16 12.08
CA ALA A 184 -2.86 59.49 12.33
C ALA A 184 -1.74 60.55 12.45
N ILE A 185 -0.69 60.26 13.24
CA ILE A 185 0.48 61.15 13.38
C ILE A 185 1.14 61.40 12.03
N ARG A 186 1.45 60.35 11.27
CA ARG A 186 2.12 60.49 9.96
C ARG A 186 1.26 61.24 8.95
N GLY A 187 -0.05 61.08 9.03
CA GLY A 187 -1.01 61.71 8.13
C GLY A 187 -1.49 63.10 8.56
N GLY A 188 -1.02 63.61 9.72
CA GLY A 188 -1.52 64.86 10.30
C GLY A 188 -3.02 64.84 10.61
N ARG A 189 -3.60 63.66 10.89
CA ARG A 189 -5.02 63.49 11.20
C ARG A 189 -5.24 63.55 12.71
N GLU A 190 -6.36 64.14 13.10
CA GLU A 190 -6.83 64.12 14.49
C GLU A 190 -7.43 62.74 14.82
N PHE A 191 -7.22 62.28 16.06
CA PHE A 191 -7.73 61.01 16.57
C PHE A 191 -8.28 61.22 17.98
N ALA A 192 -9.38 60.53 18.32
CA ALA A 192 -10.01 60.58 19.64
C ALA A 192 -10.23 59.16 20.18
N LEU A 193 -10.06 58.98 21.49
CA LEU A 193 -10.33 57.74 22.20
C LEU A 193 -11.40 57.98 23.27
N PHE A 194 -12.43 57.14 23.28
CA PHE A 194 -13.46 57.15 24.30
C PHE A 194 -13.23 56.00 25.27
N MET A 195 -13.18 56.31 26.57
CA MET A 195 -13.07 55.33 27.64
C MET A 195 -14.29 55.47 28.54
N CYS A 196 -15.06 54.40 28.68
CA CYS A 196 -16.33 54.36 29.42
C CYS A 196 -16.29 53.24 30.46
N ASP A 197 -16.97 53.44 31.59
CA ASP A 197 -17.16 52.43 32.63
C ASP A 197 -18.67 52.26 32.94
N ILE A 198 -19.07 51.11 33.48
CA ILE A 198 -20.47 50.84 33.83
C ILE A 198 -20.71 51.19 35.29
N ASP A 199 -21.40 52.31 35.51
CA ASP A 199 -21.75 52.77 36.85
C ASP A 199 -22.58 51.75 37.63
N TYR A 200 -22.25 51.57 38.90
CA TYR A 200 -22.95 50.69 39.85
C TYR A 200 -23.10 49.22 39.40
N PHE A 201 -22.24 48.71 38.50
CA PHE A 201 -22.33 47.34 38.00
C PHE A 201 -22.29 46.28 39.13
N LYS A 202 -21.53 46.54 40.19
CA LYS A 202 -21.50 45.67 41.38
C LYS A 202 -22.89 45.48 42.02
N ASN A 203 -23.72 46.52 42.06
CA ASN A 203 -25.08 46.42 42.61
C ASN A 203 -25.96 45.48 41.77
N ILE A 204 -25.72 45.39 40.46
CA ILE A 204 -26.42 44.45 39.58
C ILE A 204 -26.01 43.02 39.93
N ASN A 205 -24.70 42.76 40.05
CA ASN A 205 -24.20 41.45 40.46
C ASN A 205 -24.70 41.03 41.85
N ASP A 206 -24.65 41.95 42.82
CA ASP A 206 -25.03 41.66 44.21
C ASP A 206 -26.54 41.41 44.35
N LYS A 207 -27.39 42.05 43.52
CA LYS A 207 -28.85 41.93 43.59
C LYS A 207 -29.42 40.82 42.70
N TYR A 208 -28.81 40.54 41.56
CA TYR A 208 -29.36 39.65 40.52
C TYR A 208 -28.44 38.50 40.14
N GLY A 209 -27.26 38.39 40.75
CA GLY A 209 -26.27 37.35 40.48
C GLY A 209 -25.39 37.63 39.27
N HIS A 210 -24.25 36.92 39.19
CA HIS A 210 -23.25 37.09 38.15
C HIS A 210 -23.76 36.76 36.74
N ASP A 211 -24.63 35.76 36.58
CA ASP A 211 -25.19 35.41 35.26
C ASP A 211 -26.00 36.57 34.65
N THR A 212 -26.70 37.33 35.50
CA THR A 212 -27.42 38.55 35.08
C THR A 212 -26.43 39.65 34.70
N GLY A 213 -25.37 39.83 35.47
CA GLY A 213 -24.29 40.76 35.14
C GLY A 213 -23.62 40.47 33.81
N ASP A 214 -23.30 39.20 33.56
CA ASP A 214 -22.74 38.71 32.29
C ASP A 214 -23.67 39.00 31.10
N SER A 215 -24.98 38.86 31.30
CA SER A 215 -25.99 39.17 30.28
C SER A 215 -26.03 40.67 29.98
N VAL A 216 -25.93 41.51 31.02
CA VAL A 216 -25.84 42.98 30.87
C VAL A 216 -24.58 43.37 30.09
N LEU A 217 -23.42 42.79 30.40
CA LEU A 217 -22.17 43.04 29.67
C LEU A 217 -22.28 42.66 28.18
N LYS A 218 -22.92 41.54 27.85
CA LYS A 218 -23.17 41.12 26.47
C LYS A 218 -24.06 42.11 25.70
N GLU A 219 -25.12 42.64 26.32
CA GLU A 219 -26.02 43.60 25.66
C GLU A 219 -25.35 44.95 25.44
N ILE A 220 -24.55 45.42 26.41
CA ILE A 220 -23.75 46.64 26.25
C ILE A 220 -22.75 46.47 25.10
N ALA A 221 -22.03 45.35 25.06
CA ALA A 221 -21.10 45.04 23.99
C ALA A 221 -21.76 45.00 22.59
N LYS A 222 -22.96 44.41 22.49
CA LYS A 222 -23.75 44.43 21.25
C LYS A 222 -24.17 45.85 20.84
N THR A 223 -24.48 46.70 21.80
CA THR A 223 -24.86 48.09 21.57
C THR A 223 -23.66 48.88 21.03
N ILE A 224 -22.49 48.72 21.63
CA ILE A 224 -21.25 49.38 21.18
C ILE A 224 -20.86 48.97 19.76
N ARG A 225 -21.06 47.69 19.37
CA ARG A 225 -20.72 47.20 18.02
C ARG A 225 -21.68 47.66 16.92
N LYS A 226 -22.84 48.21 17.26
CA LYS A 226 -23.91 48.55 16.29
C LYS A 226 -23.74 49.92 15.63
N GLU A 227 -22.78 50.72 16.07
CA GLU A 227 -22.35 51.98 15.44
C GLU A 227 -20.99 51.82 14.77
#